data_AF-A0A1W9SBG0-F1
#
_entry.id   AF-A0A1W9SBG0-F1
#
_cell.length_a   1.000
_cell.length_b   1.000
_cell.length_c   1.000
_cell.angle_alpha   90.00
_cell.angle_beta   90.00
_cell.angle_gamma   90.00
#
_symmetry.space_group_name_H-M   'P 1'
#
loop_
_entity.id
_entity.type
_entity.pdbx_description
1 polymer ?
#
loop_
_entity_poly.entity_id
_entity_poly.type
_entity_poly.pdbx_seq_one_letter_code
_entity_poly.pdbx_strand_id
1 'polypeptide(L)'
;MEKLREEIDIIDKNMQNLFIERMQIVKKIAEYKLENQLPVFDLDREKEIIKKNIDEVSNYDFLDLYEDFFKKILELSKKYQERISEK
;
A
#
# COMPACT_ATOMS: atom_id res chain seq x y z
N MET A 1 6.00 27.13 -13.51
CA MET A 1 6.42 25.72 -13.70
C MET A 1 7.34 25.24 -12.60
N GLU A 2 8.41 25.96 -12.26
CA GLU A 2 9.36 25.56 -11.21
C GLU A 2 8.70 25.39 -9.82
N LYS A 3 7.93 26.37 -9.36
CA LYS A 3 7.18 26.28 -8.09
C LYS A 3 6.21 25.08 -8.00
N LEU A 4 5.53 24.76 -9.10
CA LEU A 4 4.62 23.59 -9.13
C LEU A 4 5.39 22.27 -9.05
N ARG A 5 6.63 22.22 -9.55
CA ARG A 5 7.50 21.04 -9.42
C ARG A 5 8.05 20.91 -8.01
N GLU A 6 8.43 22.03 -7.38
CA GLU A 6 8.83 22.02 -5.97
C GLU A 6 7.69 21.51 -5.06
N GLU A 7 6.44 21.91 -5.33
CA GLU A 7 5.28 21.38 -4.63
C GLU A 7 5.12 19.86 -4.82
N ILE A 8 5.30 19.35 -6.05
CA ILE A 8 5.31 17.91 -6.33
C ILE A 8 6.45 17.21 -5.58
N ASP A 9 7.65 17.76 -5.57
CA ASP A 9 8.80 17.16 -4.88
C ASP A 9 8.53 17.00 -3.37
N ILE A 10 7.87 17.98 -2.76
CA ILE A 10 7.43 17.90 -1.35
C ILE A 10 6.38 16.80 -1.15
N ILE A 11 5.40 16.72 -2.05
CA ILE A 11 4.35 15.68 -2.01
C ILE A 11 4.98 14.30 -2.16
N ASP A 12 5.87 14.11 -3.14
CA ASP A 12 6.57 12.86 -3.39
C ASP A 12 7.41 12.43 -2.19
N LYS A 13 8.04 13.40 -1.50
CA LYS A 13 8.77 13.11 -0.27
C LYS A 13 7.85 12.60 0.84
N ASN A 14 6.67 13.18 0.98
CA ASN A 14 5.67 12.73 1.94
C ASN A 14 5.12 11.34 1.57
N MET A 15 4.84 11.09 0.29
CA MET A 15 4.43 9.78 -0.21
C MET A 15 5.50 8.71 0.07
N GLN A 16 6.79 9.04 -0.12
CA GLN A 16 7.90 8.15 0.21
C GLN A 16 7.88 7.76 1.69
N ASN A 17 7.74 8.74 2.58
CA ASN A 17 7.74 8.50 4.02
C ASN A 17 6.55 7.62 4.44
N LEU A 18 5.35 7.94 3.95
CA LEU A 18 4.14 7.16 4.22
C LEU A 18 4.23 5.73 3.66
N PHE A 19 4.82 5.56 2.48
CA PHE A 19 5.06 4.25 1.90
C PHE A 19 5.97 3.39 2.78
N ILE A 20 7.08 3.96 3.27
CA ILE A 20 8.02 3.26 4.15
C ILE A 20 7.34 2.86 5.46
N GLU A 21 6.61 3.76 6.09
CA GLU A 21 5.85 3.48 7.32
C GLU A 21 4.87 2.32 7.10
N ARG A 22 4.11 2.36 6.00
CA ARG A 22 3.19 1.29 5.63
C ARG A 22 3.92 -0.05 5.45
N MET A 23 5.08 -0.06 4.80
CA MET A 23 5.87 -1.29 4.60
C MET A 23 6.46 -1.85 5.90
N GLN A 24 6.79 -1.01 6.88
CA GLN A 24 7.20 -1.46 8.20
C GLN A 24 6.06 -2.20 8.93
N ILE A 25 4.82 -1.75 8.77
CA ILE A 25 3.64 -2.46 9.29
C ILE A 25 3.42 -3.78 8.54
N VAL A 26 3.55 -3.78 7.21
CA VAL A 26 3.48 -5.01 6.40
C VAL A 26 4.51 -6.04 6.86
N LYS A 27 5.74 -5.61 7.19
CA LYS A 27 6.78 -6.48 7.75
C LYS A 27 6.32 -7.17 9.03
N LYS A 28 5.79 -6.41 9.99
CA LYS A 28 5.28 -6.93 11.27
C LYS A 28 4.15 -7.95 11.05
N ILE A 29 3.26 -7.68 10.09
CA ILE A 29 2.19 -8.61 9.71
C ILE A 29 2.78 -9.90 9.13
N ALA A 30 3.80 -9.80 8.28
CA ALA A 30 4.48 -10.96 7.70
C ALA A 30 5.12 -11.85 8.78
N GLU A 31 5.86 -11.22 9.70
CA GLU A 31 6.52 -11.89 10.83
C GLU A 31 5.50 -12.61 11.72
N TYR A 32 4.41 -11.91 12.08
CA TYR A 32 3.31 -12.51 12.84
C TYR A 32 2.70 -13.72 12.13
N LYS A 33 2.41 -13.61 10.82
CA LYS A 33 1.85 -14.72 10.04
C LYS A 33 2.81 -15.91 9.98
N LEU A 34 4.11 -15.66 9.82
CA LEU A 34 5.14 -16.70 9.78
C LEU A 34 5.22 -17.45 11.12
N GLU A 35 5.26 -16.71 12.24
CA GLU A 35 5.27 -17.28 13.59
C GLU A 35 4.03 -18.15 13.88
N ASN A 36 2.88 -17.79 13.31
CA ASN A 36 1.59 -18.47 13.52
C ASN A 36 1.22 -19.44 12.38
N GLN A 37 2.10 -19.70 11.42
CA GLN A 37 1.87 -20.57 10.25
C GLN A 37 0.62 -20.17 9.43
N LEU A 38 0.32 -18.87 9.37
CA LEU A 38 -0.79 -18.33 8.61
C LEU A 38 -0.39 -18.01 7.16
N PRO A 39 -1.30 -18.15 6.18
CA PRO A 39 -1.01 -17.82 4.79
C PRO A 39 -0.78 -16.31 4.60
N VAL A 40 0.18 -15.98 3.73
CA VAL A 40 0.45 -14.59 3.33
C VAL A 40 -0.74 -13.98 2.60
N PHE A 41 -1.44 -14.76 1.79
CA PHE A 41 -2.52 -14.30 0.94
C PHE A 41 -3.89 -14.41 1.62
N ASP A 42 -4.63 -13.31 1.63
CA ASP A 42 -6.00 -13.23 2.10
C ASP A 42 -6.82 -12.35 1.13
N LEU A 43 -7.52 -13.01 0.22
CA LEU A 43 -8.29 -12.37 -0.85
C LEU A 43 -9.42 -11.50 -0.33
N ASP A 44 -10.11 -11.97 0.71
CA ASP A 44 -11.26 -11.27 1.25
C ASP A 44 -10.78 -10.02 1.97
N ARG A 45 -9.66 -10.11 2.68
CA ARG A 45 -9.02 -8.96 3.29
C ARG A 45 -8.54 -7.93 2.26
N GLU A 46 -7.94 -8.36 1.15
CA GLU A 46 -7.53 -7.43 0.08
C GLU A 46 -8.73 -6.70 -0.52
N LYS A 47 -9.82 -7.40 -0.81
CA LYS A 47 -11.06 -6.81 -1.34
C LYS A 47 -11.68 -5.81 -0.37
N GLU A 48 -11.72 -6.12 0.93
CA GLU A 48 -12.22 -5.20 1.96
C GLU A 48 -11.40 -3.92 2.03
N ILE A 49 -10.06 -4.03 2.01
CA ILE A 49 -9.18 -2.87 2.09
C ILE A 49 -9.35 -2.00 0.84
N ILE A 50 -9.42 -2.60 -0.35
CA ILE A 50 -9.67 -1.88 -1.60
C ILE A 50 -10.99 -1.13 -1.52
N LYS A 51 -12.09 -1.82 -1.19
CA LYS A 51 -13.41 -1.21 -1.09
C LYS A 51 -13.42 -0.04 -0.11
N LYS A 52 -12.87 -0.24 1.09
CA LYS A 52 -12.81 0.82 2.11
C LYS A 52 -12.02 2.05 1.64
N ASN A 53 -10.84 1.85 1.05
CA ASN A 53 -10.00 2.98 0.65
C ASN A 53 -10.54 3.71 -0.59
N ILE A 54 -11.25 3.01 -1.49
CA ILE A 54 -11.87 3.60 -2.68
C ILE A 54 -13.14 4.36 -2.30
N ASP A 55 -14.00 3.79 -1.44
CA ASP A 55 -15.26 4.40 -1.02
C ASP A 55 -15.04 5.73 -0.26
N GLU A 56 -13.85 5.92 0.33
CA GLU A 56 -13.46 7.14 1.05
C GLU A 56 -12.90 8.25 0.12
N VAL A 57 -12.66 7.96 -1.17
CA VAL A 57 -12.17 8.95 -2.15
C VAL A 57 -13.34 9.84 -2.60
N SER A 58 -13.36 11.07 -2.13
CA SER A 58 -14.41 12.05 -2.46
C SER A 58 -14.25 12.72 -3.82
N ASN A 59 -13.07 12.63 -4.44
CA ASN A 59 -12.78 13.25 -5.73
C ASN A 59 -12.85 12.23 -6.87
N TYR A 60 -13.99 12.21 -7.56
CA TYR A 60 -14.28 11.28 -8.64
C TYR A 60 -13.34 11.43 -9.86
N ASP A 61 -12.74 12.60 -10.09
CA ASP A 61 -11.86 12.83 -11.23
C ASP A 61 -10.56 12.01 -11.17
N PHE A 62 -10.17 11.57 -9.96
CA PHE A 62 -8.96 10.79 -9.73
C PHE A 62 -9.22 9.38 -9.23
N LEU A 63 -10.49 8.96 -9.18
CA LEU A 63 -10.90 7.69 -8.57
C LEU A 63 -10.20 6.49 -9.23
N ASP A 64 -10.27 6.40 -10.56
CA ASP A 64 -9.67 5.31 -11.32
C ASP A 64 -8.14 5.26 -11.14
N LEU A 65 -7.48 6.43 -11.16
CA LEU A 65 -6.04 6.53 -10.95
C LEU A 65 -5.63 6.13 -9.53
N TYR A 66 -6.42 6.51 -8.54
CA TYR A 66 -6.16 6.14 -7.15
C TYR A 66 -6.39 4.64 -6.91
N GLU A 67 -7.44 4.07 -7.50
CA GLU A 67 -7.71 2.64 -7.43
C GLU A 67 -6.52 1.82 -7.99
N ASP A 68 -6.00 2.20 -9.16
CA ASP A 68 -4.85 1.53 -9.77
C ASP A 68 -3.57 1.69 -8.93
N PHE A 69 -3.31 2.89 -8.44
CA PHE A 69 -2.20 3.14 -7.51
C PHE A 69 -2.31 2.23 -6.28
N PHE A 70 -3.48 2.17 -5.66
CA PHE A 70 -3.68 1.43 -4.43
C PHE A 70 -3.59 -0.08 -4.62
N LYS A 71 -4.11 -0.62 -5.73
CA LYS A 71 -3.89 -2.01 -6.14
C LYS A 71 -2.40 -2.32 -6.27
N LYS A 72 -1.61 -1.40 -6.83
CA LYS A 72 -0.16 -1.57 -6.96
C LYS A 72 0.55 -1.61 -5.60
N ILE A 73 0.12 -0.77 -4.67
CA ILE A 73 0.62 -0.78 -3.29
C ILE A 73 0.35 -2.13 -2.61
N LEU A 74 -0.84 -2.72 -2.80
CA LEU A 74 -1.18 -4.04 -2.27
C LEU A 74 -0.32 -5.15 -2.89
N GLU A 75 -0.13 -5.13 -4.22
CA GLU A 75 0.76 -6.07 -4.93
C GLU A 75 2.19 -6.04 -4.34
N LEU A 76 2.75 -4.85 -4.13
CA LEU A 76 4.07 -4.68 -3.52
C LEU A 76 4.11 -5.18 -2.07
N SER A 77 3.03 -5.00 -1.33
CA SER A 77 2.90 -5.50 0.06
C SER A 77 2.93 -7.02 0.12
N LYS A 78 2.24 -7.67 -0.81
CA LYS A 78 2.22 -9.13 -0.93
C LYS A 78 3.61 -9.66 -1.28
N LYS A 79 4.25 -9.08 -2.30
CA LYS A 79 5.63 -9.43 -2.69
C LYS A 79 6.62 -9.28 -1.55
N TYR A 80 6.46 -8.25 -0.72
CA TYR A 80 7.34 -8.05 0.43
C TYR A 80 7.10 -9.07 1.55
N GLN A 81 5.84 -9.43 1.81
CA GLN A 81 5.51 -10.52 2.75
C GLN A 81 6.08 -11.86 2.27
N GLU A 82 5.90 -12.21 0.99
CA GLU A 82 6.46 -13.43 0.38
C GLU A 82 7.98 -13.51 0.57
N ARG A 83 8.70 -12.42 0.28
CA ARG A 83 10.16 -12.32 0.51
C ARG A 83 10.57 -12.55 1.97
N ILE A 84 9.72 -12.19 2.94
CA ILE A 84 10.01 -12.43 4.37
C ILE A 84 9.75 -13.89 4.72
N SER A 85 8.69 -14.49 4.18
CA SER A 85 8.34 -15.89 4.43
C SER A 85 9.27 -16.91 3.75
N GLU A 86 10.01 -16.50 2.71
CA GLU A 86 11.04 -17.32 2.03
C GLU A 86 12.40 -17.34 2.74
N LYS A 87 12.59 -16.53 3.80
CA LYS A 87 13.84 -16.49 4.60
C LYS A 87 13.77 -17.44 5.78
#